data_AF-A0A167K2G1-F1
#
_entry.id   AF-A0A167K2G1-F1
#
_cell.length_a   1.000
_cell.length_b   1.000
_cell.length_c   1.000
_cell.angle_alpha   90.00
_cell.angle_beta   90.00
_cell.angle_gamma   90.00
#
_symmetry.space_group_name_H-M   'P 1'
#
loop_
_entity.id
_entity.type
_entity.pdbx_description
1 polymer ?
#
loop_
_entity_poly.entity_id
_entity_poly.type
_entity_poly.pdbx_seq_one_letter_code
_entity_poly.pdbx_strand_id
1 'polypeptide(L)'
;NLPRSERFKKENVILVGLMPGPKEASTSDINNYLKPLVDELMELYKGIKIKTHQCPNGTSIQAALLMVACDIPAARKVCGFTSHTSTNACHKCKRQFSRLAGTSSVDYSGFDFSKWLLRTKNDNRKDAEIWRNATKPTERQRLKVAHGVRWSELHRLQYFDIVRCTIINPMHNLFLGTAK
;
A
#
# COMPACT_ATOMS: atom_id res chain seq x y z
N ASN A 1 1.32 18.22 12.95
CA ASN A 1 2.45 17.27 12.90
C ASN A 1 3.35 17.46 14.11
N LEU A 2 3.71 16.39 14.80
CA LEU A 2 4.54 16.44 16.00
C LEU A 2 6.01 16.79 15.67
N PRO A 3 6.75 17.46 16.59
CA PRO A 3 8.19 17.67 16.48
C PRO A 3 8.94 16.34 16.34
N ARG A 4 10.13 16.35 15.70
CA ARG A 4 10.89 15.13 15.41
C ARG A 4 11.23 14.32 16.67
N SER A 5 11.49 14.97 17.79
CA SER A 5 11.77 14.33 19.09
C SER A 5 10.58 13.57 19.67
N GLU A 6 9.36 13.88 19.21
CA GLU A 6 8.11 13.38 19.80
C GLU A 6 7.47 12.26 18.96
N ARG A 7 7.66 12.28 17.64
CA ARG A 7 6.92 11.43 16.68
C ARG A 7 6.92 9.93 16.99
N PHE A 8 8.04 9.42 17.50
CA PHE A 8 8.23 7.99 17.76
C PHE A 8 8.19 7.63 19.25
N LYS A 9 7.79 8.57 20.11
CA LYS A 9 7.53 8.25 21.52
C LYS A 9 6.30 7.35 21.62
N LYS A 10 6.30 6.46 22.63
CA LYS A 10 5.26 5.45 22.81
C LYS A 10 3.87 6.08 22.93
N GLU A 11 3.75 7.23 23.59
CA GLU A 11 2.48 7.97 23.73
C GLU A 11 1.91 8.50 22.40
N ASN A 12 2.72 8.61 21.35
CA ASN A 12 2.34 9.12 20.03
C ASN A 12 2.20 8.02 18.97
N VAL A 13 2.34 6.75 19.36
CA VAL A 13 2.25 5.59 18.48
C VAL A 13 1.10 4.69 18.94
N ILE A 14 0.14 4.45 18.06
CA ILE A 14 -0.99 3.57 18.32
C ILE A 14 -0.76 2.25 17.59
N LEU A 15 -0.71 1.14 18.34
CA LEU A 15 -0.69 -0.19 17.76
C LEU A 15 -2.10 -0.57 17.32
N VAL A 16 -2.31 -0.63 16.01
CA VAL A 16 -3.63 -0.91 15.39
C VAL A 16 -3.85 -2.37 15.05
N GLY A 17 -2.81 -3.21 15.11
CA GLY A 17 -2.93 -4.63 14.78
C GLY A 17 -1.62 -5.37 14.90
N LEU A 18 -1.73 -6.68 15.12
CA LEU A 18 -0.61 -7.62 15.20
C LEU A 18 -0.91 -8.84 14.33
N MET A 19 0.01 -9.19 13.45
CA MET A 19 -0.09 -10.40 12.63
C MET A 19 0.75 -11.51 13.31
N PRO A 20 0.16 -12.67 13.61
CA PRO A 20 0.88 -13.77 14.24
C PRO A 20 1.95 -14.34 13.29
N GLY A 21 3.12 -14.66 13.85
CA GLY A 21 4.17 -15.43 13.18
C GLY A 21 3.87 -16.94 13.19
N PRO A 22 4.82 -17.81 12.78
CA PRO A 22 6.21 -17.51 12.44
C PRO A 22 6.42 -17.12 10.97
N LYS A 23 5.43 -17.33 10.10
CA LYS A 23 5.50 -16.99 8.68
C LYS A 23 4.83 -15.66 8.42
N GLU A 24 5.36 -14.92 7.47
CA GLU A 24 4.75 -13.68 7.03
C GLU A 24 3.37 -13.93 6.42
N ALA A 25 2.40 -13.04 6.70
CA ALA A 25 1.06 -13.14 6.16
C ALA A 25 1.09 -13.18 4.62
N SER A 26 0.25 -14.05 4.04
CA SER A 26 0.14 -14.13 2.60
C SER A 26 -0.46 -12.84 2.04
N THR A 27 -0.37 -12.68 0.72
CA THR A 27 -0.97 -11.53 0.05
C THR A 27 -2.48 -11.43 0.32
N SER A 28 -3.21 -12.55 0.38
CA SER A 28 -4.64 -12.51 0.69
C SER A 28 -4.91 -12.23 2.16
N ASP A 29 -4.15 -12.86 3.06
CA ASP A 29 -4.48 -12.85 4.49
C ASP A 29 -4.28 -11.47 5.12
N ILE A 30 -3.33 -10.69 4.60
CA ILE A 30 -3.09 -9.31 5.07
C ILE A 30 -4.37 -8.45 5.02
N ASN A 31 -5.26 -8.71 4.06
CA ASN A 31 -6.53 -7.99 3.96
C ASN A 31 -7.46 -8.27 5.14
N ASN A 32 -7.43 -9.49 5.70
CA ASN A 32 -8.22 -9.82 6.88
C ASN A 32 -7.79 -8.99 8.09
N TYR A 33 -6.49 -8.72 8.21
CA TYR A 33 -5.94 -7.88 9.29
C TYR A 33 -6.13 -6.38 9.05
N LEU A 34 -6.12 -5.93 7.79
CA LEU A 34 -6.34 -4.53 7.45
C LEU A 34 -7.81 -4.13 7.51
N LYS A 35 -8.73 -5.08 7.36
CA LYS A 35 -10.18 -4.81 7.29
C LYS A 35 -10.71 -4.01 8.49
N PRO A 36 -10.45 -4.40 9.76
CA PRO A 36 -10.95 -3.63 10.91
C PRO A 36 -10.42 -2.19 10.93
N LEU A 37 -9.12 -2.01 10.70
CA LEU A 37 -8.50 -0.68 10.60
C LEU A 37 -9.15 0.18 9.50
N VAL A 38 -9.40 -0.41 8.33
CA VAL A 38 -10.04 0.30 7.21
C VAL A 38 -11.50 0.64 7.52
N ASP A 39 -12.22 -0.25 8.20
CA ASP A 39 -13.60 0.00 8.63
C ASP A 39 -13.65 1.22 9.59
N GLU A 40 -12.79 1.26 10.60
CA GLU A 40 -12.68 2.41 11.52
C GLU A 40 -12.24 3.69 10.80
N LEU A 41 -11.26 3.61 9.89
CA LEU A 41 -10.78 4.78 9.14
C LEU A 41 -11.86 5.39 8.24
N MET A 42 -12.80 4.60 7.72
CA MET A 42 -13.92 5.14 6.94
C MET A 42 -14.94 5.86 7.84
N GLU A 43 -15.17 5.38 9.05
CA GLU A 43 -16.03 6.07 10.03
C GLU A 43 -15.37 7.36 10.51
N LEU A 44 -14.10 7.30 10.90
CA LEU A 44 -13.31 8.46 11.32
C LEU A 44 -13.21 9.50 10.21
N TYR A 45 -13.16 9.13 8.94
CA TYR A 45 -13.13 10.09 7.85
C TYR A 45 -14.45 10.87 7.72
N LYS A 46 -15.60 10.23 7.99
CA LYS A 46 -16.90 10.92 8.06
C LYS A 46 -16.98 11.84 9.28
N GLY A 47 -16.29 11.47 10.34
CA GLY A 47 -16.25 12.18 11.61
C GLY A 47 -17.14 11.50 12.65
N ILE A 48 -16.62 11.41 13.86
CA ILE A 48 -17.31 10.82 15.01
C ILE A 48 -17.34 11.82 16.15
N LYS A 49 -18.39 11.76 16.98
CA LYS A 49 -18.51 12.61 18.15
C LYS A 49 -17.97 11.89 19.38
N ILE A 50 -16.88 12.39 19.96
CA ILE A 50 -16.26 11.82 21.15
C ILE A 50 -16.33 12.83 22.30
N LYS A 51 -16.73 12.36 23.48
CA LYS A 51 -16.62 13.14 24.72
C LYS A 51 -15.19 13.10 25.23
N THR A 52 -14.66 14.26 25.55
CA THR A 52 -13.33 14.39 26.16
C THR A 52 -13.47 15.13 27.49
N HIS A 53 -12.43 15.10 28.33
CA HIS A 53 -12.43 15.84 29.59
C HIS A 53 -12.67 17.36 29.37
N GLN A 54 -12.06 17.93 28.33
CA GLN A 54 -12.24 19.34 27.96
C GLN A 54 -13.53 19.62 27.19
N CYS A 55 -14.15 18.60 26.58
CA CYS A 55 -15.41 18.73 25.84
C CYS A 55 -16.44 17.67 26.29
N PRO A 56 -17.08 17.84 27.47
CA PRO A 56 -18.06 16.87 28.00
C PRO A 56 -19.29 16.68 27.11
N ASN A 57 -19.68 17.72 26.36
CA ASN A 57 -20.77 17.69 25.39
C ASN A 57 -20.42 16.99 24.06
N GLY A 58 -19.17 16.52 23.95
CA GLY A 58 -18.62 15.88 22.77
C GLY A 58 -18.06 16.87 21.76
N THR A 59 -16.95 16.50 21.15
CA THR A 59 -16.35 17.19 20.01
C THR A 59 -16.33 16.26 18.79
N SER A 60 -16.41 16.83 17.60
CA SER A 60 -16.28 16.06 16.36
C SER A 60 -14.79 15.82 16.09
N ILE A 61 -14.42 14.57 15.88
CA ILE A 61 -13.06 14.16 15.55
C ILE A 61 -13.09 13.46 14.21
N GLN A 62 -12.17 13.86 13.34
CA GLN A 62 -11.93 13.23 12.06
C GLN A 62 -10.49 12.72 11.99
N ALA A 63 -10.31 11.58 11.35
CA ALA A 63 -8.98 11.05 11.06
C ALA A 63 -8.92 10.52 9.63
N ALA A 64 -7.73 10.59 9.04
CA ALA A 64 -7.45 10.10 7.70
C ALA A 64 -6.07 9.44 7.66
N LEU A 65 -5.96 8.33 6.94
CA LEU A 65 -4.67 7.75 6.60
C LEU A 65 -3.96 8.66 5.58
N LEU A 66 -2.78 9.18 5.93
CA LEU A 66 -2.02 10.06 5.05
C LEU A 66 -1.06 9.30 4.14
N MET A 67 -0.36 8.29 4.68
CA MET A 67 0.68 7.57 3.97
C MET A 67 0.95 6.19 4.56
N VAL A 68 1.48 5.29 3.73
CA VAL A 68 2.02 4.00 4.13
C VAL A 68 3.54 4.06 3.99
N ALA A 69 4.24 3.89 5.11
CA ALA A 69 5.69 3.95 5.21
C ALA A 69 6.23 2.63 5.78
N CYS A 70 6.80 1.79 4.93
CA CYS A 70 7.40 0.51 5.27
C CYS A 70 8.47 0.13 4.25
N ASP A 71 9.15 -1.00 4.44
CA ASP A 71 10.06 -1.53 3.43
C ASP A 71 9.31 -1.91 2.12
N ILE A 72 10.07 -2.20 1.06
CA ILE A 72 9.46 -2.51 -0.24
C ILE A 72 8.53 -3.73 -0.14
N PRO A 73 8.95 -4.90 0.39
CA PRO A 73 8.08 -6.08 0.49
C PRO A 73 6.75 -5.81 1.21
N ALA A 74 6.79 -5.18 2.38
CA ALA A 74 5.58 -4.85 3.14
C ALA A 74 4.71 -3.86 2.38
N ALA A 75 5.29 -2.84 1.75
CA ALA A 75 4.54 -1.86 0.96
C ALA A 75 3.77 -2.53 -0.18
N ARG A 76 4.38 -3.51 -0.88
CA ARG A 76 3.70 -4.25 -1.95
C ARG A 76 2.54 -5.07 -1.43
N LYS A 77 2.69 -5.69 -0.26
CA LYS A 77 1.63 -6.49 0.34
C LYS A 77 0.48 -5.61 0.84
N VAL A 78 0.78 -4.60 1.65
CA VAL A 78 -0.21 -3.69 2.25
C VAL A 78 -0.98 -2.91 1.18
N CYS A 79 -0.28 -2.40 0.16
CA CYS A 79 -0.89 -1.53 -0.85
C CYS A 79 -1.38 -2.29 -2.10
N GLY A 80 -1.23 -3.61 -2.13
CA GLY A 80 -1.74 -4.43 -3.24
C GLY A 80 -0.95 -4.32 -4.54
N PHE A 81 0.34 -3.99 -4.48
CA PHE A 81 1.20 -4.01 -5.66
C PHE A 81 1.91 -5.37 -5.82
N THR A 82 2.43 -5.64 -7.01
CA THR A 82 3.28 -6.81 -7.23
C THR A 82 4.66 -6.66 -6.59
N SER A 83 5.34 -7.79 -6.39
CA SER A 83 6.69 -7.88 -5.83
C SER A 83 7.69 -7.02 -6.60
N HIS A 84 8.79 -6.65 -5.95
CA HIS A 84 9.92 -6.01 -6.60
C HIS A 84 10.44 -6.84 -7.77
N THR A 85 10.45 -8.18 -7.69
CA THR A 85 10.84 -9.13 -8.76
C THR A 85 9.83 -9.31 -9.90
N SER A 86 8.74 -8.52 -9.93
CA SER A 86 7.77 -8.58 -11.03
C SER A 86 8.25 -7.82 -12.25
N THR A 87 7.78 -8.22 -13.43
CA THR A 87 7.91 -7.40 -14.64
C THR A 87 7.13 -6.08 -14.53
N ASN A 88 6.16 -5.95 -13.62
CA ASN A 88 5.46 -4.68 -13.33
C ASN A 88 5.80 -4.17 -11.91
N ALA A 89 7.10 -4.07 -11.61
CA ALA A 89 7.63 -3.77 -10.28
C ALA A 89 7.36 -2.34 -9.77
N CYS A 90 7.18 -1.36 -10.65
CA CYS A 90 6.98 0.03 -10.23
C CYS A 90 5.51 0.26 -9.82
N HIS A 91 5.28 0.80 -8.61
CA HIS A 91 3.92 1.17 -8.21
C HIS A 91 3.51 2.56 -8.74
N LYS A 92 4.47 3.40 -9.15
CA LYS A 92 4.21 4.76 -9.63
C LYS A 92 3.91 4.82 -11.14
N CYS A 93 4.41 3.89 -11.92
CA CYS A 93 4.18 3.82 -13.37
C CYS A 93 3.64 2.44 -13.79
N LYS A 94 3.26 2.32 -15.06
CA LYS A 94 2.73 1.09 -15.68
C LYS A 94 3.77 0.35 -16.52
N ARG A 95 5.05 0.72 -16.42
CA ARG A 95 6.13 0.12 -17.21
C ARG A 95 6.21 -1.38 -16.94
N GLN A 96 6.23 -2.17 -18.02
CA GLN A 96 6.65 -3.56 -17.95
C GLN A 96 8.13 -3.68 -18.32
N PHE A 97 8.88 -4.35 -17.45
CA PHE A 97 10.29 -4.68 -17.59
C PHE A 97 10.41 -6.07 -18.21
N SER A 98 11.38 -6.25 -19.11
CA SER A 98 11.74 -7.53 -19.68
C SER A 98 12.46 -8.40 -18.66
N ARG A 99 12.61 -9.69 -18.96
CA ARG A 99 13.52 -10.58 -18.23
C ARG A 99 14.84 -10.68 -18.98
N LEU A 100 15.94 -10.84 -18.25
CA LEU A 100 17.23 -11.14 -18.85
C LEU A 100 17.19 -12.52 -19.51
N ALA A 101 17.70 -12.62 -20.74
CA ALA A 101 17.68 -13.84 -21.52
C ALA A 101 18.31 -15.02 -20.76
N GLY A 102 17.63 -16.17 -20.75
CA GLY A 102 18.11 -17.37 -20.04
C GLY A 102 17.98 -17.32 -18.51
N THR A 103 17.37 -16.28 -17.93
CA THR A 103 17.21 -16.16 -16.46
C THR A 103 15.79 -15.81 -16.03
N SER A 104 15.52 -15.95 -14.73
CA SER A 104 14.30 -15.45 -14.09
C SER A 104 14.44 -14.02 -13.56
N SER A 105 15.58 -13.36 -13.79
CA SER A 105 15.84 -11.99 -13.33
C SER A 105 15.16 -10.98 -14.24
N VAL A 106 14.62 -9.93 -13.64
CA VAL A 106 14.02 -8.80 -14.36
C VAL A 106 15.12 -7.82 -14.74
N ASP A 107 15.10 -7.37 -15.98
CA ASP A 107 15.97 -6.32 -16.49
C ASP A 107 15.34 -4.95 -16.19
N TYR A 108 15.86 -4.27 -15.16
CA TYR A 108 15.43 -2.92 -14.80
C TYR A 108 16.17 -1.81 -15.57
N SER A 109 16.96 -2.15 -16.59
CA SER A 109 17.63 -1.15 -17.42
C SER A 109 16.64 -0.45 -18.39
N GLY A 110 17.17 0.43 -19.25
CA GLY A 110 16.37 1.06 -20.30
C GLY A 110 15.38 2.10 -19.80
N PHE A 111 15.77 2.87 -18.78
CA PHE A 111 14.96 3.97 -18.24
C PHE A 111 14.84 5.10 -19.27
N ASP A 112 13.72 5.13 -19.97
CA ASP A 112 13.32 6.24 -20.83
C ASP A 112 12.09 6.94 -20.23
N PHE A 113 12.34 7.98 -19.43
CA PHE A 113 11.31 8.73 -18.70
C PHE A 113 10.23 9.31 -19.64
N SER A 114 10.56 9.60 -20.90
CA SER A 114 9.60 10.13 -21.87
C SER A 114 8.49 9.13 -22.21
N LYS A 115 8.77 7.83 -22.07
CA LYS A 115 7.83 6.73 -22.35
C LYS A 115 7.09 6.24 -21.11
N TRP A 116 7.26 6.89 -19.96
CA TRP A 116 6.65 6.42 -18.71
C TRP A 116 5.19 6.83 -18.62
N LEU A 117 4.31 5.84 -18.77
CA LEU A 117 2.91 6.01 -18.42
C LEU A 117 2.74 5.92 -16.90
N LEU A 118 2.39 7.04 -16.26
CA LEU A 118 2.13 7.09 -14.83
C LEU A 118 0.87 6.30 -14.46
N ARG A 119 0.87 5.73 -13.26
CA ARG A 119 -0.30 5.08 -12.69
C ARG A 119 -1.12 6.13 -11.97
N THR A 120 -2.40 6.25 -12.31
CA THR A 120 -3.33 7.14 -11.61
C THR A 120 -4.06 6.37 -10.50
N LYS A 121 -4.57 7.11 -9.51
CA LYS A 121 -5.46 6.56 -8.47
C LYS A 121 -6.65 5.79 -9.05
N ASN A 122 -7.29 6.37 -10.06
CA ASN A 122 -8.50 5.82 -10.66
C ASN A 122 -8.20 4.54 -11.44
N ASP A 123 -7.14 4.53 -12.26
CA ASP A 123 -6.73 3.34 -13.00
C ASP A 123 -6.31 2.21 -12.04
N ASN A 124 -5.55 2.55 -11.00
CA ASN A 124 -5.12 1.59 -10.00
C ASN A 124 -6.31 0.93 -9.29
N ARG A 125 -7.29 1.73 -8.87
CA ARG A 125 -8.51 1.22 -8.23
C ARG A 125 -9.31 0.35 -9.19
N LYS A 126 -9.52 0.80 -10.44
CA LYS A 126 -10.22 0.03 -11.47
C LYS A 126 -9.56 -1.33 -11.70
N ASP A 127 -8.24 -1.36 -11.91
CA ASP A 127 -7.50 -2.60 -12.13
C ASP A 127 -7.58 -3.54 -10.91
N ALA A 128 -7.53 -2.99 -9.70
CA ALA A 128 -7.68 -3.75 -8.45
C ALA A 128 -9.10 -4.33 -8.27
N GLU A 129 -10.14 -3.59 -8.68
CA GLU A 129 -11.54 -4.06 -8.67
C GLU A 129 -11.77 -5.17 -9.68
N ILE A 130 -11.24 -5.03 -10.90
CA ILE A 130 -11.27 -6.09 -11.92
C ILE A 130 -10.60 -7.35 -11.38
N TRP A 131 -9.44 -7.21 -10.74
CA TRP A 131 -8.76 -8.32 -10.07
C TRP A 131 -9.60 -8.95 -8.94
N ARG A 132 -10.26 -8.14 -8.11
CA ARG A 132 -11.12 -8.61 -7.01
C ARG A 132 -12.30 -9.43 -7.55
N ASN A 133 -12.94 -8.94 -8.59
CA ASN A 133 -14.17 -9.49 -9.15
C ASN A 133 -13.92 -10.71 -10.05
N ALA A 134 -12.69 -10.91 -10.53
CA ALA A 134 -12.31 -12.14 -11.23
C ALA A 134 -12.52 -13.36 -10.32
N THR A 135 -13.24 -14.36 -10.83
CA THR A 135 -13.62 -15.57 -10.09
C THR A 135 -12.54 -16.65 -10.16
N LYS A 136 -11.85 -16.75 -11.29
CA LYS A 136 -10.85 -17.78 -11.54
C LYS A 136 -9.47 -17.37 -10.98
N PRO A 137 -8.79 -18.23 -10.20
CA PRO A 137 -7.44 -17.95 -9.72
C PRO A 137 -6.44 -17.65 -10.85
N THR A 138 -6.57 -18.35 -11.97
CA THR A 138 -5.74 -18.15 -13.17
C THR A 138 -5.94 -16.77 -13.79
N GLU A 139 -7.18 -16.29 -13.83
CA GLU A 139 -7.52 -14.96 -14.30
C GLU A 139 -6.97 -13.87 -13.37
N ARG A 140 -7.14 -14.04 -12.06
CA ARG A 140 -6.51 -13.16 -11.06
C ARG A 140 -5.00 -13.08 -11.23
N GLN A 141 -4.34 -14.21 -11.47
CA GLN A 141 -2.90 -14.23 -11.71
C GLN A 141 -2.53 -13.48 -13.00
N ARG A 142 -3.27 -13.69 -14.10
CA ARG A 142 -3.08 -12.96 -15.36
C ARG A 142 -3.24 -11.45 -15.18
N LEU A 143 -4.31 -11.01 -14.53
CA LEU A 143 -4.58 -9.59 -14.25
C LEU A 143 -3.50 -8.97 -13.37
N LYS A 144 -3.07 -9.68 -12.32
CA LYS A 144 -1.97 -9.24 -11.45
C LYS A 144 -0.68 -9.02 -12.22
N VAL A 145 -0.32 -9.93 -13.14
CA VAL A 145 0.87 -9.79 -13.97
C VAL A 145 0.74 -8.62 -14.95
N ALA A 146 -0.41 -8.52 -15.64
CA ALA A 146 -0.64 -7.46 -16.62
C ALA A 146 -0.63 -6.06 -15.98
N HIS A 147 -1.41 -5.88 -14.91
CA HIS A 147 -1.65 -4.57 -14.31
C HIS A 147 -0.71 -4.26 -13.14
N GLY A 148 0.02 -5.24 -12.59
CA GLY A 148 0.94 -5.02 -11.46
C GLY A 148 0.24 -4.76 -10.12
N VAL A 149 -1.07 -5.02 -10.03
CA VAL A 149 -1.90 -4.72 -8.85
C VAL A 149 -2.85 -5.87 -8.53
N ARG A 150 -3.24 -5.95 -7.26
CA ARG A 150 -4.27 -6.81 -6.68
C ARG A 150 -5.08 -5.98 -5.67
N TRP A 151 -6.24 -6.48 -5.26
CA TRP A 151 -7.02 -5.81 -4.24
C TRP A 151 -6.30 -5.77 -2.89
N SER A 152 -6.34 -4.59 -2.28
CA SER A 152 -5.99 -4.33 -0.88
C SER A 152 -7.19 -3.65 -0.22
N GLU A 153 -7.45 -3.91 1.06
CA GLU A 153 -8.51 -3.21 1.80
C GLU A 153 -8.36 -1.69 1.77
N LEU A 154 -7.13 -1.16 1.62
CA LEU A 154 -6.92 0.28 1.46
C LEU A 154 -7.64 0.86 0.23
N HIS A 155 -8.00 0.05 -0.77
CA HIS A 155 -8.75 0.51 -1.94
C HIS A 155 -10.18 0.93 -1.59
N ARG A 156 -10.69 0.57 -0.41
CA ARG A 156 -12.00 1.06 0.10
C ARG A 156 -11.95 2.51 0.54
N LEU A 157 -10.77 3.03 0.91
CA LEU A 157 -10.59 4.42 1.32
C LEU A 157 -10.63 5.34 0.09
N GLN A 158 -11.80 5.86 -0.25
CA GLN A 158 -11.98 6.68 -1.46
C GLN A 158 -11.09 7.92 -1.48
N TYR A 159 -10.81 8.53 -0.32
CA TYR A 159 -9.91 9.68 -0.19
C TYR A 159 -8.44 9.32 -0.44
N PHE A 160 -8.03 8.11 -0.11
CA PHE A 160 -6.63 7.68 -0.14
C PHE A 160 -6.16 7.37 -1.56
N ASP A 161 -5.07 8.01 -1.99
CA ASP A 161 -4.39 7.70 -3.25
C ASP A 161 -3.29 6.69 -2.97
N ILE A 162 -3.58 5.40 -3.12
CA ILE A 162 -2.61 4.32 -2.87
C ILE A 162 -1.34 4.50 -3.70
N VAL A 163 -1.45 4.97 -4.95
CA VAL A 163 -0.28 5.15 -5.80
C VAL A 163 0.64 6.22 -5.23
N ARG A 164 0.10 7.37 -4.79
CA ARG A 164 0.90 8.48 -4.27
C ARG A 164 1.34 8.25 -2.82
N CYS A 165 0.43 7.77 -1.98
CA CYS A 165 0.58 7.68 -0.53
C CYS A 165 1.34 6.42 -0.06
N THR A 166 1.58 5.43 -0.92
CA THR A 166 2.67 4.47 -0.70
C THR A 166 3.99 5.16 -0.94
N ILE A 167 4.71 5.51 0.14
CA ILE A 167 5.99 6.20 0.00
C ILE A 167 7.15 5.22 -0.14
N ILE A 168 8.17 5.68 -0.84
CA ILE A 168 9.46 4.99 -0.91
C ILE A 168 10.16 5.30 0.41
N ASN A 169 10.47 4.27 1.21
CA ASN A 169 11.18 4.47 2.47
C ASN A 169 12.69 4.63 2.21
N PRO A 170 13.25 5.86 2.31
CA PRO A 170 14.66 6.11 1.99
C PRO A 170 15.60 5.40 2.97
N MET A 171 15.19 5.15 4.22
CA MET A 171 16.02 4.44 5.21
C MET A 171 16.48 3.08 4.70
N HIS A 172 15.55 2.26 4.22
CA HIS A 172 15.89 0.92 3.76
C HIS A 172 16.55 0.95 2.37
N ASN A 173 16.05 1.81 1.48
CA ASN A 173 16.49 1.82 0.08
C ASN A 173 17.82 2.54 -0.13
N LEU A 174 18.10 3.62 0.59
CA LEU A 174 19.32 4.44 0.41
C LEU A 174 20.35 4.18 1.51
N PHE A 175 19.94 4.09 2.78
CA PHE A 175 20.89 4.04 3.90
C PHE A 175 21.28 2.61 4.32
N LEU A 176 20.43 1.61 4.06
CA LEU A 176 20.70 0.20 4.37
C LEU A 176 21.06 -0.65 3.15
N GLY A 177 21.14 -0.05 1.95
CA GLY A 177 21.66 -0.70 0.74
C GLY A 177 20.82 -1.88 0.21
N THR A 178 19.50 -1.90 0.43
CA THR A 178 18.63 -2.95 -0.16
C THR A 178 18.32 -2.72 -1.64
N ALA A 179 18.74 -1.60 -2.22
CA ALA A 179 18.95 -1.47 -3.66
C ALA A 179 20.33 -2.07 -4.02
N LYS A 180 20.43 -3.40 -3.98
CA LYS A 180 21.48 -4.14 -4.68
C LYS A 180 20.90 -4.72 -5.96
#